data_AF-A0A7J8XY58-F1
#
_entry.id   AF-A0A7J8XY58-F1
#
_cell.length_a   1.000
_cell.length_b   1.000
_cell.length_c   1.000
_cell.angle_alpha   90.00
_cell.angle_beta   90.00
_cell.angle_gamma   90.00
#
_symmetry.space_group_name_H-M   'P 1'
#
loop_
_entity.id
_entity.type
_entity.pdbx_description
1 polymer ?
#
loop_
_entity_poly.entity_id
_entity_poly.type
_entity_poly.pdbx_seq_one_letter_code
_entity_poly.pdbx_strand_id
1 'polypeptide(L)'
;EGSSTDSDDDNERVDAAEEETDEDDHTFFDTRDILSSSSFRSNGSDLRTSSFSSDDEGTIADDSEDNIDPYVKSVGSNFPSIKRRKKLPDPVEREKSVSLWSMIKENIGKDLTKVCLPVYFNEPLSSLQKCFEDLEYSYLLDRAYEWGKRGNNLMRILNVAAFAVSGYSSTEGRICKPFNPLLGETYEADFPDKGVRFFSEKVSHHPMIVACHCQGTGWKLWGDSNLKSKFWGRSIQLDPVGVLTLEFDDGEVFKW
;
A
#
# COMPACT_ATOMS: atom_id res chain seq x y z
N GLU A 1 49.66 32.12 -40.08
CA GLU A 1 50.53 33.32 -40.02
C GLU A 1 49.60 34.52 -40.02
N GLY A 2 49.22 35.04 -38.85
CA GLY A 2 49.82 36.24 -38.20
C GLY A 2 49.07 37.49 -38.70
N SER A 3 48.53 38.44 -37.93
CA SER A 3 48.80 39.00 -36.58
C SER A 3 47.58 39.90 -36.23
N SER A 4 46.91 39.83 -35.06
CA SER A 4 47.12 40.56 -33.77
C SER A 4 47.00 42.11 -33.90
N THR A 5 46.29 42.91 -33.07
CA THR A 5 46.17 42.99 -31.58
C THR A 5 45.07 43.99 -31.14
N ASP A 6 44.43 43.69 -29.99
CA ASP A 6 44.00 44.49 -28.80
C ASP A 6 43.22 45.82 -28.87
N SER A 7 42.12 45.94 -28.10
CA SER A 7 42.15 46.47 -26.70
C SER A 7 40.75 46.68 -26.07
N ASP A 8 40.59 46.11 -24.86
CA ASP A 8 39.96 46.58 -23.61
C ASP A 8 38.44 46.93 -23.44
N ASP A 9 37.82 46.07 -22.60
CA ASP A 9 36.99 46.29 -21.40
C ASP A 9 36.07 47.53 -21.26
N ASP A 10 34.77 47.30 -21.04
CA ASP A 10 34.13 47.70 -19.78
C ASP A 10 32.77 47.02 -19.53
N ASN A 11 32.76 46.36 -18.37
CA ASN A 11 31.73 45.79 -17.50
C ASN A 11 30.37 46.54 -17.43
N GLU A 12 29.25 45.87 -17.74
CA GLU A 12 27.97 46.13 -17.06
C GLU A 12 27.13 44.84 -16.95
N ARG A 13 27.05 44.30 -15.73
CA ARG A 13 26.14 43.24 -15.31
C ARG A 13 24.76 43.83 -15.11
N VAL A 14 23.73 43.23 -15.71
CA VAL A 14 22.34 43.38 -15.26
C VAL A 14 21.73 42.00 -15.16
N ASP A 15 21.60 41.54 -13.91
CA ASP A 15 20.79 40.39 -13.51
C ASP A 15 19.32 40.70 -13.82
N ALA A 16 18.71 39.92 -14.71
CA ALA A 16 17.26 39.87 -14.86
C ALA A 16 16.78 38.56 -14.25
N ALA A 17 16.46 38.62 -12.96
CA ALA A 17 15.64 37.61 -12.29
C ALA A 17 14.20 37.77 -12.78
N GLU A 18 13.68 36.76 -13.47
CA GLU A 18 12.25 36.63 -13.73
C GLU A 18 11.58 36.14 -12.43
N GLU A 19 11.05 37.07 -11.65
CA GLU A 19 10.12 36.78 -10.55
C GLU A 19 8.75 36.47 -11.17
N GLU A 20 8.42 35.18 -11.29
CA GLU A 20 7.03 34.75 -11.44
C GLU A 20 6.33 34.84 -10.08
N THR A 21 5.14 35.43 -10.11
CA THR A 21 4.27 35.73 -8.98
C THR A 21 3.65 34.47 -8.38
N ASP A 22 4.04 34.10 -7.15
CA ASP A 22 3.33 33.13 -6.31
C ASP A 22 2.42 33.88 -5.32
N GLU A 23 1.18 34.15 -5.70
CA GLU A 23 0.09 34.47 -4.77
C GLU A 23 -0.99 33.37 -4.85
N ASP A 24 -0.64 32.16 -4.43
CA ASP A 24 -1.62 31.12 -4.10
C ASP A 24 -1.84 31.09 -2.59
N ASP A 25 -3.02 31.57 -2.20
CA ASP A 25 -3.51 31.71 -0.83
C ASP A 25 -3.84 30.32 -0.25
N HIS A 26 -2.80 29.57 0.14
CA HIS A 26 -2.93 28.28 0.81
C HIS A 26 -3.42 28.46 2.26
N THR A 27 -4.73 28.57 2.41
CA THR A 27 -5.41 28.49 3.72
C THR A 27 -5.25 27.07 4.30
N PHE A 28 -4.29 26.91 5.20
CA PHE A 28 -4.07 25.69 5.97
C PHE A 28 -5.13 25.62 7.10
N PHE A 29 -5.95 24.58 7.12
CA PHE A 29 -6.80 24.29 8.28
C PHE A 29 -6.07 23.30 9.19
N ASP A 30 -5.53 23.80 10.30
CA ASP A 30 -5.04 22.94 11.40
C ASP A 30 -6.18 22.05 11.89
N THR A 31 -5.94 20.74 11.90
CA THR A 31 -6.85 19.80 12.57
C THR A 31 -6.70 20.04 14.07
N ARG A 32 -7.78 20.49 14.73
CA ARG A 32 -7.80 20.66 16.18
C ARG A 32 -7.59 19.30 16.86
N ASP A 33 -6.46 19.13 17.52
CA ASP A 33 -6.20 18.06 18.49
C ASP A 33 -7.18 18.19 19.68
N ILE A 34 -8.37 17.63 19.54
CA ILE A 34 -9.32 17.45 20.64
C ILE A 34 -9.47 15.95 20.89
N LEU A 35 -8.41 15.34 21.40
CA LEU A 35 -8.59 14.23 22.32
C LEU A 35 -8.85 14.84 23.69
N SER A 36 -10.12 15.08 24.02
CA SER A 36 -10.52 15.55 25.35
C SER A 36 -9.99 14.60 26.42
N SER A 37 -8.97 15.07 27.13
CA SER A 37 -8.23 14.45 28.22
C SER A 37 -9.05 14.37 29.52
N SER A 38 -10.32 13.97 29.42
CA SER A 38 -11.23 13.91 30.57
C SER A 38 -11.97 12.59 30.59
N SER A 39 -11.26 11.51 30.96
CA SER A 39 -11.85 10.35 31.65
C SER A 39 -10.84 9.44 32.36
N PHE A 40 -9.53 9.76 32.39
CA PHE A 40 -8.58 9.03 33.25
C PHE A 40 -8.55 9.62 34.66
N ARG A 41 -9.62 9.44 35.44
CA ARG A 41 -9.56 9.49 36.91
C ARG A 41 -10.65 8.60 37.53
N SER A 42 -10.27 7.41 37.97
CA SER A 42 -10.51 7.02 39.37
C SER A 42 -9.64 5.85 39.81
N ASN A 43 -8.87 6.12 40.87
CA ASN A 43 -8.36 5.28 41.96
C ASN A 43 -7.75 3.89 41.72
N GLY A 44 -6.56 3.73 42.29
CA GLY A 44 -5.71 2.56 42.16
C GLY A 44 -5.96 1.43 43.15
N SER A 45 -5.31 0.31 42.87
CA SER A 45 -4.52 -0.45 43.84
C SER A 45 -3.63 -1.49 43.12
N ASP A 46 -2.36 -1.46 43.53
CA ASP A 46 -1.36 -2.52 43.63
C ASP A 46 -0.94 -3.42 42.45
N LEU A 47 0.39 -3.38 42.25
CA LEU A 47 1.22 -4.27 41.46
C LEU A 47 0.86 -5.75 41.64
N ARG A 48 0.70 -6.49 40.53
CA ARG A 48 1.33 -7.81 40.32
C ARG A 48 1.64 -8.06 38.85
N THR A 49 2.91 -8.32 38.57
CA THR A 49 3.39 -9.05 37.40
C THR A 49 2.58 -10.34 37.23
N SER A 50 1.98 -10.55 36.07
CA SER A 50 1.50 -11.86 35.64
C SER A 50 1.83 -12.08 34.17
N SER A 51 2.69 -13.06 33.95
CA SER A 51 2.98 -13.72 32.68
C SER A 51 1.70 -14.25 32.04
N PHE A 52 1.38 -13.77 30.83
CA PHE A 52 0.26 -14.26 30.05
C PHE A 52 0.70 -15.43 29.17
N SER A 53 0.44 -16.63 29.67
CA SER A 53 0.06 -17.79 28.86
C SER A 53 -1.44 -17.64 28.59
N SER A 54 -1.89 -17.76 27.35
CA SER A 54 -3.33 -17.78 27.03
C SER A 54 -3.59 -18.72 25.85
N ASP A 55 -3.96 -19.95 26.19
CA ASP A 55 -4.97 -20.70 25.45
C ASP A 55 -6.33 -20.23 26.00
N ASP A 56 -7.08 -19.44 25.24
CA ASP A 56 -8.54 -19.35 25.38
C ASP A 56 -9.15 -18.77 24.11
N GLU A 57 -10.13 -19.48 23.55
CA GLU A 57 -11.00 -19.01 22.46
C GLU A 57 -11.94 -17.95 23.03
N GLY A 58 -11.67 -16.67 22.74
CA GLY A 58 -12.57 -15.56 23.03
C GLY A 58 -12.84 -14.78 21.76
N THR A 59 -14.08 -14.85 21.27
CA THR A 59 -14.66 -13.98 20.25
C THR A 59 -14.30 -12.52 20.51
N ILE A 60 -13.63 -11.89 19.54
CA ILE A 60 -13.45 -10.44 19.49
C ILE A 60 -14.84 -9.83 19.30
N ALA A 61 -15.40 -9.26 20.37
CA ALA A 61 -16.59 -8.41 20.27
C ALA A 61 -16.17 -7.10 19.59
N ASP A 62 -16.56 -6.96 18.34
CA ASP A 62 -16.41 -5.74 17.54
C ASP A 62 -17.59 -4.80 17.85
N ASP A 63 -17.39 -3.89 18.79
CA ASP A 63 -18.39 -2.91 19.24
C ASP A 63 -18.65 -1.77 18.22
N SER A 64 -18.28 -1.93 16.95
CA SER A 64 -18.44 -0.92 15.89
C SER A 64 -19.38 -1.29 14.73
N GLU A 65 -19.94 -2.50 14.71
CA GLU A 65 -20.69 -3.02 13.54
C GLU A 65 -22.21 -2.79 13.56
N ASP A 66 -22.78 -2.18 14.59
CA ASP A 66 -24.25 -2.12 14.81
C ASP A 66 -25.02 -1.26 13.79
N ASN A 67 -24.35 -0.51 12.91
CA ASN A 67 -24.98 0.37 11.91
C ASN A 67 -24.90 -0.15 10.46
N ILE A 68 -24.36 -1.35 10.22
CA ILE A 68 -24.28 -1.91 8.86
C ILE A 68 -25.58 -2.66 8.54
N ASP A 69 -26.18 -2.39 7.37
CA ASP A 69 -27.36 -3.10 6.88
C ASP A 69 -27.15 -4.63 6.99
N PRO A 70 -28.02 -5.36 7.72
CA PRO A 70 -27.83 -6.80 7.99
C PRO A 70 -27.76 -7.65 6.72
N TYR A 71 -28.31 -7.19 5.60
CA TYR A 71 -28.16 -7.86 4.30
C TYR A 71 -26.77 -7.65 3.70
N VAL A 72 -26.16 -6.48 3.91
CA VAL A 72 -24.79 -6.19 3.47
C VAL A 72 -23.77 -6.92 4.35
N LYS A 73 -24.15 -7.23 5.59
CA LYS A 73 -23.36 -8.05 6.52
C LYS A 73 -23.27 -9.52 6.11
N SER A 74 -24.28 -10.05 5.42
CA SER A 74 -24.29 -11.45 4.95
C SER A 74 -23.64 -11.64 3.58
N VAL A 75 -23.18 -10.58 2.92
CA VAL A 75 -22.47 -10.68 1.64
C VAL A 75 -21.17 -11.45 1.85
N GLY A 76 -20.98 -12.53 1.09
CA GLY A 76 -19.85 -13.46 1.23
C GLY A 76 -20.00 -14.51 2.34
N SER A 77 -21.14 -14.58 3.04
CA SER A 77 -21.37 -15.58 4.10
C SER A 77 -21.56 -17.02 3.59
N ASN A 78 -21.77 -17.21 2.28
CA ASN A 78 -21.97 -18.52 1.66
C ASN A 78 -20.65 -19.18 1.19
N PHE A 79 -19.50 -18.58 1.48
CA PHE A 79 -18.22 -19.14 1.08
C PHE A 79 -17.80 -20.34 1.96
N PRO A 80 -17.14 -21.36 1.38
CA PRO A 80 -16.64 -22.48 2.15
C PRO A 80 -15.57 -22.04 3.15
N SER A 81 -15.54 -22.65 4.33
CA SER A 81 -14.43 -22.47 5.27
C SER A 81 -13.22 -23.29 4.82
N ILE A 82 -12.06 -22.63 4.65
CA ILE A 82 -10.80 -23.26 4.29
C ILE A 82 -9.76 -23.04 5.39
N LYS A 83 -9.17 -24.13 5.88
CA LYS A 83 -8.09 -24.06 6.86
C LYS A 83 -6.78 -23.66 6.19
N ARG A 84 -6.27 -22.46 6.51
CA ARG A 84 -4.98 -21.93 6.04
C ARG A 84 -3.92 -21.96 7.14
N ARG A 85 -2.64 -21.90 6.77
CA ARG A 85 -1.54 -21.82 7.75
C ARG A 85 -1.68 -20.53 8.57
N LYS A 86 -1.45 -20.62 9.89
CA LYS A 86 -1.50 -19.47 10.81
C LYS A 86 -0.12 -18.93 11.20
N LYS A 87 0.95 -19.65 10.84
CA LYS A 87 2.33 -19.25 11.12
C LYS A 87 3.29 -19.78 10.06
N LEU A 88 4.42 -19.10 9.93
CA LEU A 88 5.57 -19.60 9.20
C LEU A 88 6.39 -20.57 10.09
N PRO A 89 7.23 -21.44 9.49
CA PRO A 89 8.27 -22.14 10.24
C PRO A 89 9.24 -21.16 10.90
N ASP A 90 9.88 -21.59 11.99
CA ASP A 90 10.90 -20.78 12.66
C ASP A 90 12.06 -20.48 11.69
N PRO A 91 12.57 -19.23 11.63
CA PRO A 91 13.67 -18.89 10.74
C PRO A 91 14.91 -19.73 11.03
N VAL A 92 15.48 -20.33 9.98
CA VAL A 92 16.73 -21.12 10.09
C VAL A 92 17.91 -20.23 10.45
N GLU A 93 17.94 -19.02 9.90
CA GLU A 93 18.95 -18.00 10.21
C GLU A 93 18.38 -16.96 11.17
N ARG A 94 19.14 -16.63 12.21
CA ARG A 94 18.82 -15.50 13.08
C ARG A 94 19.07 -14.20 12.33
N GLU A 95 18.17 -13.23 12.47
CA GLU A 95 18.35 -11.88 11.92
C GLU A 95 19.71 -11.32 12.36
N LYS A 96 20.59 -11.07 11.38
CA LYS A 96 21.85 -10.39 11.63
C LYS A 96 21.54 -8.91 11.76
N SER A 97 21.99 -8.27 12.84
CA SER A 97 21.85 -6.83 13.07
C SER A 97 22.79 -6.04 12.16
N VAL A 98 22.55 -6.06 10.86
CA VAL A 98 23.29 -5.24 9.90
C VAL A 98 22.50 -3.96 9.65
N SER A 99 23.16 -2.81 9.71
CA SER A 99 22.50 -1.52 9.52
C SER A 99 22.10 -1.32 8.05
N LEU A 100 20.80 -1.20 7.77
CA LEU A 100 20.30 -0.87 6.42
C LEU A 100 20.96 0.40 5.89
N TRP A 101 21.07 1.43 6.74
CA TRP A 101 21.72 2.70 6.42
C TRP A 101 23.15 2.53 5.90
N SER A 102 23.93 1.63 6.51
CA SER A 102 25.32 1.39 6.08
C SER A 102 25.43 0.88 4.64
N MET A 103 24.38 0.21 4.14
CA MET A 103 24.32 -0.33 2.77
C MET A 103 23.75 0.65 1.76
N ILE A 104 22.80 1.50 2.17
CA ILE A 104 22.09 2.39 1.24
C ILE A 104 22.66 3.81 1.19
N LYS A 105 23.51 4.22 2.14
CA LYS A 105 24.07 5.58 2.22
C LYS A 105 24.78 6.06 0.93
N GLU A 106 25.36 5.15 0.16
CA GLU A 106 26.05 5.47 -1.12
C GLU A 106 25.08 5.55 -2.32
N ASN A 107 23.80 5.29 -2.07
CA ASN A 107 22.73 5.28 -3.06
C ASN A 107 21.74 6.44 -2.89
N ILE A 108 22.12 7.49 -2.14
CA ILE A 108 21.32 8.71 -2.02
C ILE A 108 21.07 9.30 -3.42
N GLY A 109 19.81 9.63 -3.70
CA GLY A 109 19.34 10.14 -4.99
C GLY A 109 19.10 9.07 -6.05
N LYS A 110 19.47 7.80 -5.81
CA LYS A 110 19.29 6.70 -6.77
C LYS A 110 17.98 5.94 -6.53
N ASP A 111 17.61 5.16 -7.54
CA ASP A 111 16.53 4.19 -7.50
C ASP A 111 16.97 2.92 -6.75
N LEU A 112 16.42 2.71 -5.56
CA LEU A 112 16.74 1.56 -4.69
C LEU A 112 16.22 0.24 -5.23
N THR A 113 15.29 0.23 -6.20
CA THR A 113 14.85 -1.01 -6.82
C THR A 113 16.01 -1.76 -7.49
N LYS A 114 17.02 -1.00 -7.97
CA LYS A 114 18.24 -1.49 -8.63
C LYS A 114 19.40 -1.80 -7.69
N VAL A 115 19.28 -1.47 -6.39
CA VAL A 115 20.31 -1.77 -5.40
C VAL A 115 20.15 -3.21 -4.93
N CYS A 116 21.22 -4.00 -5.03
CA CYS A 116 21.27 -5.35 -4.49
C CYS A 116 21.39 -5.27 -2.96
N LEU A 117 20.27 -5.45 -2.27
CA LEU A 117 20.25 -5.65 -0.84
C LEU A 117 20.44 -7.15 -0.53
N PRO A 118 21.15 -7.48 0.55
CA PRO A 118 21.21 -8.85 1.05
C PRO A 118 19.82 -9.38 1.44
N VAL A 119 19.67 -10.70 1.36
CA VAL A 119 18.39 -11.41 1.55
C VAL A 119 17.71 -11.14 2.90
N TYR A 120 18.46 -10.76 3.94
CA TYR A 120 17.89 -10.41 5.25
C TYR A 120 17.11 -9.08 5.26
N PHE A 121 17.21 -8.27 4.21
CA PHE A 121 16.31 -7.12 3.98
C PHE A 121 15.16 -7.46 3.05
N ASN A 122 14.98 -8.75 2.71
CA ASN A 122 13.82 -9.22 2.00
C ASN A 122 12.81 -9.84 2.96
N GLU A 123 11.54 -9.56 2.71
CA GLU A 123 10.46 -10.37 3.28
C GLU A 123 10.22 -11.60 2.40
N PRO A 124 9.70 -12.71 2.94
CA PRO A 124 9.51 -13.96 2.21
C PRO A 124 8.30 -13.94 1.27
N LEU A 125 8.15 -12.85 0.51
CA LEU A 125 7.08 -12.62 -0.46
C LEU A 125 7.65 -11.91 -1.69
N SER A 126 7.17 -12.28 -2.88
CA SER A 126 7.51 -11.57 -4.11
C SER A 126 6.57 -10.38 -4.34
N SER A 127 6.97 -9.45 -5.20
CA SER A 127 6.09 -8.34 -5.60
C SER A 127 4.76 -8.83 -6.22
N LEU A 128 4.74 -10.02 -6.83
CA LEU A 128 3.51 -10.62 -7.36
C LEU A 128 2.51 -10.98 -6.25
N GLN A 129 3.03 -11.49 -5.13
CA GLN A 129 2.24 -11.82 -3.95
C GLN A 129 1.78 -10.57 -3.21
N LYS A 130 2.61 -9.53 -3.17
CA LYS A 130 2.24 -8.21 -2.64
C LYS A 130 1.02 -7.63 -3.34
N CYS A 131 0.94 -7.73 -4.67
CA CYS A 131 -0.24 -7.28 -5.41
C CYS A 131 -1.53 -8.00 -4.98
N PHE A 132 -1.45 -9.21 -4.45
CA PHE A 132 -2.64 -9.92 -3.95
C PHE A 132 -3.05 -9.44 -2.56
N GLU A 133 -2.16 -8.81 -1.79
CA GLU A 133 -2.50 -8.27 -0.45
C GLU A 133 -3.49 -7.11 -0.54
N ASP A 134 -3.53 -6.38 -1.65
CA ASP A 134 -4.55 -5.35 -1.93
C ASP A 134 -5.98 -5.92 -1.90
N LEU A 135 -6.14 -7.24 -2.06
CA LEU A 135 -7.41 -7.95 -2.01
C LEU A 135 -7.73 -8.54 -0.63
N GLU A 136 -7.00 -8.16 0.43
CA GLU A 136 -7.29 -8.61 1.79
C GLU A 136 -8.76 -8.33 2.18
N TYR A 137 -9.23 -7.12 1.85
CA TYR A 137 -10.58 -6.63 2.13
C TYR A 137 -11.50 -6.65 0.91
N SER A 138 -11.34 -7.64 0.02
CA SER A 138 -12.13 -7.79 -1.22
C SER A 138 -13.65 -7.81 -0.98
N TYR A 139 -14.12 -8.21 0.20
CA TYR A 139 -15.55 -8.18 0.57
C TYR A 139 -16.17 -6.78 0.46
N LEU A 140 -15.37 -5.71 0.55
CA LEU A 140 -15.84 -4.34 0.32
C LEU A 140 -16.35 -4.15 -1.10
N LEU A 141 -15.75 -4.82 -2.08
CA LEU A 141 -16.21 -4.80 -3.47
C LEU A 141 -17.49 -5.61 -3.66
N ASP A 142 -17.64 -6.74 -2.97
CA ASP A 142 -18.91 -7.48 -2.97
C ASP A 142 -20.04 -6.62 -2.38
N ARG A 143 -19.77 -5.89 -1.28
CA ARG A 143 -20.71 -4.93 -0.69
C ARG A 143 -21.02 -3.77 -1.64
N ALA A 144 -20.01 -3.23 -2.32
CA ALA A 144 -20.18 -2.17 -3.31
C ALA A 144 -21.11 -2.63 -4.45
N TYR A 145 -20.94 -3.86 -4.93
CA TYR A 145 -21.79 -4.45 -5.96
C TYR A 145 -23.26 -4.56 -5.51
N GLU A 146 -23.50 -5.03 -4.28
CA GLU A 146 -24.86 -5.07 -3.73
C GLU A 146 -25.51 -3.69 -3.60
N TRP A 147 -24.76 -2.67 -3.19
CA TRP A 147 -25.26 -1.29 -3.15
C TRP A 147 -25.60 -0.75 -4.54
N GLY A 148 -24.78 -1.06 -5.55
CA GLY A 148 -25.05 -0.73 -6.95
C GLY A 148 -26.34 -1.35 -7.45
N LYS A 149 -26.57 -2.65 -7.21
CA LYS A 149 -27.82 -3.34 -7.58
C LYS A 149 -29.08 -2.73 -6.95
N ARG A 150 -28.94 -2.08 -5.79
CA ARG A 150 -30.02 -1.38 -5.08
C ARG A 150 -30.20 0.07 -5.53
N GLY A 151 -29.36 0.57 -6.42
CA GLY A 151 -29.35 1.96 -6.88
C GLY A 151 -28.77 2.95 -5.87
N ASN A 152 -28.03 2.49 -4.86
CA ASN A 152 -27.39 3.36 -3.87
C ASN A 152 -25.93 3.66 -4.27
N ASN A 153 -25.78 4.57 -5.21
CA ASN A 153 -24.47 4.93 -5.77
C ASN A 153 -23.51 5.53 -4.73
N LEU A 154 -24.04 6.24 -3.72
CA LEU A 154 -23.22 6.82 -2.65
C LEU A 154 -22.56 5.72 -1.81
N MET A 155 -23.33 4.73 -1.37
CA MET A 155 -22.76 3.62 -0.60
C MET A 155 -21.84 2.75 -1.45
N ARG A 156 -22.10 2.61 -2.75
CA ARG A 156 -21.21 1.93 -3.69
C ARG A 156 -19.84 2.62 -3.74
N ILE A 157 -19.78 3.92 -4.06
CA ILE A 157 -18.50 4.63 -4.16
C ILE A 157 -17.77 4.68 -2.80
N LEU A 158 -18.50 4.79 -1.68
CA LEU A 158 -17.88 4.75 -0.35
C LEU A 158 -17.19 3.40 -0.08
N ASN A 159 -17.78 2.28 -0.48
CA ASN A 159 -17.15 0.97 -0.34
C ASN A 159 -15.95 0.79 -1.29
N VAL A 160 -16.03 1.32 -2.53
CA VAL A 160 -14.90 1.32 -3.48
C VAL A 160 -13.75 2.17 -2.93
N ALA A 161 -14.03 3.34 -2.38
CA ALA A 161 -13.01 4.20 -1.76
C ALA A 161 -12.39 3.54 -0.52
N ALA A 162 -13.20 2.92 0.34
CA ALA A 162 -12.71 2.14 1.48
C ALA A 162 -11.80 1.00 1.03
N PHE A 163 -12.17 0.28 -0.04
CA PHE A 163 -11.33 -0.76 -0.63
C PHE A 163 -10.00 -0.19 -1.14
N ALA A 164 -10.02 0.91 -1.90
CA ALA A 164 -8.81 1.54 -2.44
C ALA A 164 -7.82 1.96 -1.34
N VAL A 165 -8.31 2.45 -0.20
CA VAL A 165 -7.47 2.81 0.95
C VAL A 165 -7.00 1.57 1.73
N SER A 166 -7.82 0.52 1.79
CA SER A 166 -7.52 -0.68 2.59
C SER A 166 -6.22 -1.40 2.18
N GLY A 167 -5.79 -1.31 0.92
CA GLY A 167 -4.53 -1.92 0.47
C GLY A 167 -3.29 -1.45 1.24
N TYR A 168 -3.32 -0.24 1.78
CA TYR A 168 -2.22 0.31 2.58
C TYR A 168 -2.15 -0.22 4.01
N SER A 169 -3.20 -0.86 4.55
CA SER A 169 -3.20 -1.35 5.93
C SER A 169 -2.13 -2.41 6.17
N SER A 170 -1.80 -3.18 5.13
CA SER A 170 -0.79 -4.25 5.17
C SER A 170 0.66 -3.76 5.25
N THR A 171 0.90 -2.44 5.13
CA THR A 171 2.24 -1.86 5.03
C THR A 171 2.88 -1.54 6.39
N GLU A 172 2.06 -1.40 7.44
CA GLU A 172 2.54 -1.06 8.77
C GLU A 172 3.51 -2.14 9.30
N GLY A 173 4.66 -1.71 9.83
CA GLY A 173 5.67 -2.60 10.40
C GLY A 173 6.50 -3.41 9.38
N ARG A 174 6.26 -3.28 8.07
CA ARG A 174 6.98 -4.05 7.03
C ARG A 174 8.02 -3.19 6.32
N ILE A 175 9.21 -3.16 6.90
CA ILE A 175 10.36 -2.38 6.40
C ILE A 175 11.19 -3.11 5.34
N CYS A 176 10.94 -4.41 5.14
CA CYS A 176 11.69 -5.25 4.21
C CYS A 176 11.13 -5.16 2.78
N LYS A 177 12.00 -5.33 1.79
CA LYS A 177 11.64 -5.29 0.37
C LYS A 177 11.09 -6.65 -0.06
N PRO A 178 9.98 -6.74 -0.81
CA PRO A 178 9.60 -7.99 -1.44
C PRO A 178 10.66 -8.46 -2.45
N PHE A 179 10.70 -9.76 -2.72
CA PHE A 179 11.54 -10.29 -3.79
C PHE A 179 11.11 -9.71 -5.13
N ASN A 180 12.09 -9.22 -5.89
CA ASN A 180 11.89 -8.81 -7.27
C ASN A 180 11.67 -10.08 -8.12
N PRO A 181 10.48 -10.28 -8.72
CA PRO A 181 10.18 -11.50 -9.46
C PRO A 181 11.09 -11.64 -10.69
N LEU A 182 11.24 -12.86 -11.21
CA LEU A 182 11.84 -13.08 -12.53
C LEU A 182 10.91 -12.58 -13.64
N LEU A 183 11.48 -12.20 -14.79
CA LEU A 183 10.65 -11.86 -15.96
C LEU A 183 9.84 -13.09 -16.39
N GLY A 184 8.53 -12.94 -16.54
CA GLY A 184 7.61 -14.05 -16.80
C GLY A 184 7.29 -14.93 -15.58
N GLU A 185 7.78 -14.59 -14.39
CA GLU A 185 7.30 -15.22 -13.16
C GLU A 185 5.81 -14.89 -12.96
N THR A 186 5.05 -15.89 -12.53
CA THR A 186 3.61 -15.80 -12.30
C THR A 186 3.26 -16.17 -10.86
N TYR A 187 2.18 -15.59 -10.34
CA TYR A 187 1.56 -15.99 -9.09
C TYR A 187 0.04 -16.13 -9.29
N GLU A 188 -0.52 -17.20 -8.76
CA GLU A 188 -1.96 -17.45 -8.75
C GLU A 188 -2.45 -17.61 -7.31
N ALA A 189 -3.65 -17.11 -7.04
CA ALA A 189 -4.31 -17.26 -5.76
C ALA A 189 -5.80 -17.54 -5.95
N ASP A 190 -6.21 -18.74 -5.56
CA ASP A 190 -7.61 -19.15 -5.49
C ASP A 190 -8.09 -19.14 -4.03
N PHE A 191 -9.00 -18.21 -3.74
CA PHE A 191 -9.58 -18.00 -2.42
C PHE A 191 -11.10 -18.12 -2.52
N PRO A 192 -11.63 -19.35 -2.65
CA PRO A 192 -13.07 -19.56 -2.72
C PRO A 192 -13.75 -19.21 -1.38
N ASP A 193 -13.00 -19.20 -0.27
CA ASP A 193 -13.40 -18.66 1.05
C ASP A 193 -13.67 -17.14 1.03
N LYS A 194 -13.19 -16.43 -0.01
CA LYS A 194 -13.45 -15.01 -0.26
C LYS A 194 -14.15 -14.76 -1.60
N GLY A 195 -14.44 -15.80 -2.37
CA GLY A 195 -14.99 -15.69 -3.72
C GLY A 195 -14.09 -15.01 -4.75
N VAL A 196 -12.76 -15.04 -4.55
CA VAL A 196 -11.81 -14.36 -5.46
C VAL A 196 -10.85 -15.34 -6.13
N ARG A 197 -10.56 -15.08 -7.42
CA ARG A 197 -9.52 -15.75 -8.19
C ARG A 197 -8.59 -14.70 -8.78
N PHE A 198 -7.32 -14.78 -8.42
CA PHE A 198 -6.30 -13.81 -8.77
C PHE A 198 -5.17 -14.44 -9.57
N PHE A 199 -4.65 -13.66 -10.50
CA PHE A 199 -3.45 -13.96 -11.27
C PHE A 199 -2.59 -12.71 -11.41
N SER A 200 -1.28 -12.85 -11.28
CA SER A 200 -0.33 -11.80 -11.62
C SER A 200 0.91 -12.35 -12.32
N GLU A 201 1.52 -11.51 -13.16
CA GLU A 201 2.72 -11.81 -13.93
C GLU A 201 3.64 -10.60 -13.94
N LYS A 202 4.95 -10.87 -13.86
CA LYS A 202 5.93 -9.83 -14.18
C LYS A 202 6.14 -9.75 -15.68
N VAL A 203 5.48 -8.78 -16.30
CA VAL A 203 5.44 -8.57 -17.76
C VAL A 203 6.62 -7.74 -18.29
N SER A 204 7.32 -7.01 -17.42
CA SER A 204 8.52 -6.25 -17.80
C SER A 204 9.57 -6.22 -16.69
N HIS A 205 10.84 -6.17 -17.10
CA HIS A 205 11.98 -6.10 -16.18
C HIS A 205 12.56 -4.67 -16.10
N HIS A 206 12.53 -3.91 -17.20
CA HIS A 206 13.07 -2.55 -17.29
C HIS A 206 12.12 -1.65 -18.11
N PRO A 207 11.19 -0.93 -17.45
CA PRO A 207 10.96 -0.86 -16.00
C PRO A 207 10.34 -2.15 -15.43
N MET A 208 10.40 -2.33 -14.11
CA MET A 208 9.78 -3.49 -13.45
C MET A 208 8.27 -3.28 -13.42
N ILE A 209 7.54 -4.04 -14.22
CA ILE A 209 6.06 -3.96 -14.31
C ILE A 209 5.48 -5.31 -13.90
N VAL A 210 4.56 -5.26 -12.95
CA VAL A 210 3.68 -6.37 -12.60
C VAL A 210 2.29 -6.07 -13.12
N ALA A 211 1.72 -6.99 -13.89
CA ALA A 211 0.32 -6.96 -14.28
C ALA A 211 -0.48 -7.93 -13.40
N CYS A 212 -1.70 -7.55 -13.03
CA CYS A 212 -2.60 -8.40 -12.26
C CYS A 212 -4.02 -8.38 -12.81
N HIS A 213 -4.73 -9.48 -12.55
CA HIS A 213 -6.15 -9.62 -12.85
C HIS A 213 -6.81 -10.47 -11.77
N CYS A 214 -7.92 -9.97 -11.25
CA CYS A 214 -8.74 -10.59 -10.23
C CYS A 214 -10.19 -10.67 -10.70
N GLN A 215 -10.81 -11.81 -10.48
CA GLN A 215 -12.24 -11.99 -10.63
C GLN A 215 -12.87 -12.23 -9.25
N GLY A 216 -13.88 -11.44 -8.91
CA GLY A 216 -14.71 -11.61 -7.71
C GLY A 216 -16.17 -11.93 -8.04
N THR A 217 -17.06 -11.64 -7.09
CA THR A 217 -18.49 -11.94 -7.22
C THR A 217 -19.24 -10.74 -7.80
N GLY A 218 -19.32 -10.69 -9.14
CA GLY A 218 -19.99 -9.61 -9.87
C GLY A 218 -19.12 -8.38 -10.15
N TRP A 219 -17.81 -8.54 -9.97
CA TRP A 219 -16.81 -7.54 -10.29
C TRP A 219 -15.51 -8.18 -10.75
N LYS A 220 -14.72 -7.41 -11.50
CA LYS A 220 -13.38 -7.74 -11.96
C LYS A 220 -12.47 -6.56 -11.67
N LEU A 221 -11.26 -6.86 -11.23
CA LEU A 221 -10.23 -5.85 -10.97
C LEU A 221 -8.96 -6.23 -11.71
N TRP A 222 -8.38 -5.29 -12.44
CA TRP A 222 -7.10 -5.50 -13.10
C TRP A 222 -6.30 -4.21 -13.13
N GLY A 223 -5.00 -4.35 -13.35
CA GLY A 223 -4.12 -3.23 -13.51
C GLY A 223 -2.70 -3.67 -13.73
N ASP A 224 -1.86 -2.69 -13.99
CA ASP A 224 -0.41 -2.84 -13.99
C ASP A 224 0.19 -1.83 -13.03
N SER A 225 1.30 -2.21 -12.40
CA SER A 225 2.00 -1.37 -11.44
C SER A 225 3.50 -1.43 -11.67
N ASN A 226 4.10 -0.25 -11.71
CA ASN A 226 5.53 0.00 -11.71
C ASN A 226 5.89 0.78 -10.45
N LEU A 227 6.63 0.16 -9.54
CA LEU A 227 7.08 0.81 -8.31
C LEU A 227 8.35 1.64 -8.59
N LYS A 228 8.21 2.96 -8.69
CA LYS A 228 9.35 3.86 -8.72
C LYS A 228 9.82 4.11 -7.29
N SER A 229 11.13 4.10 -7.07
CA SER A 229 11.70 4.41 -5.76
C SER A 229 12.73 5.52 -5.85
N LYS A 230 12.77 6.36 -4.81
CA LYS A 230 13.79 7.40 -4.68
C LYS A 230 14.27 7.50 -3.24
N PHE A 231 15.58 7.41 -3.05
CA PHE A 231 16.18 7.57 -1.74
C PHE A 231 16.60 9.02 -1.48
N TRP A 232 16.02 9.65 -0.47
CA TRP A 232 16.31 11.03 -0.06
C TRP A 232 17.30 11.11 1.11
N GLY A 233 18.02 10.03 1.40
CA GLY A 233 18.91 9.91 2.56
C GLY A 233 18.15 9.59 3.83
N ARG A 234 17.25 10.45 4.30
CA ARG A 234 16.49 10.16 5.53
C ARG A 234 15.23 9.33 5.30
N SER A 235 14.66 9.41 4.10
CA SER A 235 13.43 8.71 3.72
C SER A 235 13.61 8.01 2.38
N ILE A 236 12.82 6.96 2.19
CA ILE A 236 12.64 6.29 0.90
C ILE A 236 11.24 6.63 0.43
N GLN A 237 11.16 7.28 -0.72
CA GLN A 237 9.89 7.50 -1.41
C GLN A 237 9.62 6.31 -2.33
N LEU A 238 8.40 5.80 -2.25
CA LEU A 238 7.88 4.72 -3.07
C LEU A 238 6.63 5.23 -3.79
N ASP A 239 6.73 5.37 -5.11
CA ASP A 239 5.63 5.85 -5.95
C ASP A 239 5.11 4.69 -6.81
N PRO A 240 3.96 4.10 -6.46
CA PRO A 240 3.30 3.15 -7.34
C PRO A 240 2.77 3.91 -8.57
N VAL A 241 3.26 3.55 -9.75
CA VAL A 241 2.81 4.12 -11.02
C VAL A 241 2.03 3.07 -11.77
N GLY A 242 0.75 3.32 -11.97
CA GLY A 242 -0.19 2.36 -12.55
C GLY A 242 -1.61 2.87 -12.41
N VAL A 243 -2.57 2.17 -13.01
CA VAL A 243 -3.99 2.43 -12.81
C VAL A 243 -4.66 1.12 -12.47
N LEU A 244 -5.36 1.08 -11.34
CA LEU A 244 -6.24 -0.03 -11.01
C LEU A 244 -7.61 0.25 -11.62
N THR A 245 -8.13 -0.71 -12.37
CA THR A 245 -9.46 -0.65 -12.97
C THR A 245 -10.35 -1.70 -12.33
N LEU A 246 -11.49 -1.25 -11.81
CA LEU A 246 -12.56 -2.07 -11.28
C LEU A 246 -13.77 -1.95 -12.20
N GLU A 247 -14.27 -3.07 -12.70
CA GLU A 247 -15.50 -3.15 -13.49
C GLU A 247 -16.49 -4.05 -12.75
N PHE A 248 -17.72 -3.57 -12.61
CA PHE A 248 -18.83 -4.38 -12.11
C PHE A 248 -19.67 -4.93 -13.28
N ASP A 249 -20.43 -6.01 -13.05
CA ASP A 249 -21.24 -6.67 -14.09
C ASP A 249 -22.33 -5.76 -14.72
N ASP A 250 -22.73 -4.69 -14.02
CA ASP A 250 -23.64 -3.68 -14.55
C ASP A 250 -22.97 -2.67 -15.51
N GLY A 251 -21.66 -2.81 -15.73
CA GLY A 251 -20.85 -2.01 -16.63
C GLY A 251 -20.27 -0.74 -16.01
N GLU A 252 -20.51 -0.46 -14.73
CA GLU A 252 -19.88 0.69 -14.07
C GLU A 252 -18.40 0.41 -13.80
N VAL A 253 -17.55 1.38 -14.15
CA VAL A 253 -16.09 1.28 -14.07
C VAL A 253 -15.52 2.37 -13.16
N PHE A 254 -14.68 1.95 -12.20
CA PHE A 254 -13.92 2.83 -11.32
C PHE A 254 -12.43 2.69 -11.63
N LYS A 255 -11.70 3.81 -11.56
CA LYS A 255 -10.26 3.86 -11.77
C LYS A 255 -9.61 4.76 -10.73
N TRP A 256 -8.48 4.31 -10.18
CA TRP A 256 -7.64 5.09 -9.27
C TRP A 256 -6.17 4.71 -9.43
#